data_AF-A0A818RJ92-F1
#
_entry.id   AF-A0A818RJ92-F1
#
_cell.length_a   1.000
_cell.length_b   1.000
_cell.length_c   1.000
_cell.angle_alpha   90.00
_cell.angle_beta   90.00
_cell.angle_gamma   90.00
#
_symmetry.space_group_name_H-M   'P 1'
#
loop_
_entity.id
_entity.type
_entity.pdbx_description
1 polymer ?
#
loop_
_entity_poly.entity_id
_entity_poly.type
_entity_poly.pdbx_seq_one_letter_code
_entity_poly.pdbx_strand_id
1 'polypeptide(L)'
;YRGMHCSPGNLVCSVGHSAISLVSLSGEKNTQLRDETKTCSSTNNYNDRSNLAVTLFENTVYSLHITLSCVQQSSYGNTYSEDPYVFETNCRDARYVGIWIDFNNDGTFDDNTEQIVPNSWYRDDPRMTQSDIGFIIPQLDGRHYVGGQHRMRIVLVQDARNRKGCQNTGYGEVRDYTVQIIETRTY
;
A
#
# COMPACT_ATOMS: atom_id res chain seq x y z
N TYR A 1 1.53 -14.66 21.71
CA TYR A 1 0.74 -14.88 20.48
C TYR A 1 0.95 -13.66 19.59
N ARG A 2 1.79 -13.74 18.55
CA ARG A 2 1.86 -12.69 17.52
C ARG A 2 0.49 -12.71 16.83
N GLY A 3 -0.39 -11.78 17.19
CA GLY A 3 -1.77 -11.73 16.72
C GLY A 3 -1.80 -11.77 15.21
N MET A 4 -2.54 -12.73 14.66
CA MET A 4 -2.70 -12.86 13.22
C MET A 4 -3.60 -11.70 12.79
N HIS A 5 -3.06 -10.74 12.03
CA HIS A 5 -3.87 -9.68 11.46
C HIS A 5 -4.99 -10.30 10.60
N CYS A 6 -6.11 -9.59 10.48
CA CYS A 6 -7.24 -9.99 9.68
C CYS A 6 -6.76 -10.36 8.26
N SER A 7 -7.35 -11.40 7.69
CA SER A 7 -6.99 -11.82 6.35
C SER A 7 -7.17 -10.65 5.38
N PRO A 8 -6.18 -10.36 4.53
CA PRO A 8 -6.34 -9.38 3.46
C PRO A 8 -7.37 -9.81 2.41
N GLY A 9 -7.79 -11.09 2.44
CA GLY A 9 -8.69 -11.70 1.47
C GLY A 9 -7.92 -12.34 0.31
N ASN A 10 -8.59 -12.47 -0.84
CA ASN A 10 -8.00 -13.01 -2.06
C ASN A 10 -8.19 -12.03 -3.22
N LEU A 11 -7.21 -11.15 -3.38
CA LEU A 11 -7.07 -10.34 -4.59
C LEU A 11 -6.22 -11.09 -5.60
N VAL A 12 -6.57 -10.95 -6.87
CA VAL A 12 -5.83 -11.54 -7.98
C VAL A 12 -5.32 -10.47 -8.93
N CYS A 13 -4.33 -10.82 -9.71
CA CYS A 13 -3.74 -9.94 -10.70
C CYS A 13 -3.57 -10.70 -12.01
N SER A 14 -3.81 -10.00 -13.13
CA SER A 14 -3.67 -10.55 -14.48
C SER A 14 -3.20 -9.48 -15.47
N VAL A 15 -2.77 -9.93 -16.64
CA VAL A 15 -2.40 -9.06 -17.76
C VAL A 15 -3.51 -8.04 -18.03
N GLY A 16 -3.11 -6.78 -18.26
CA GLY A 16 -4.03 -5.65 -18.49
C GLY A 16 -4.47 -4.93 -17.20
N HIS A 17 -4.14 -5.46 -16.02
CA HIS A 17 -4.34 -4.77 -14.75
C HIS A 17 -3.07 -4.05 -14.30
N SER A 18 -3.22 -3.19 -13.31
CA SER A 18 -2.12 -2.49 -12.66
C SER A 18 -1.67 -3.24 -11.40
N ALA A 19 -0.37 -3.22 -11.15
CA ALA A 19 0.25 -3.72 -9.93
C ALA A 19 1.15 -2.64 -9.31
N ILE A 20 1.38 -2.71 -8.01
CA ILE A 20 2.34 -1.84 -7.33
C ILE A 20 3.75 -2.22 -7.80
N SER A 21 4.56 -1.20 -8.09
CA SER A 21 5.93 -1.37 -8.59
C SER A 21 6.98 -0.63 -7.78
N LEU A 22 6.56 0.37 -7.01
CA LEU A 22 7.36 1.02 -5.99
C LEU A 22 6.43 1.45 -4.86
N VAL A 23 6.86 1.19 -3.63
CA VAL A 23 6.42 1.94 -2.45
C VAL A 23 7.67 2.54 -1.84
N SER A 24 7.67 3.85 -1.60
CA SER A 24 8.74 4.51 -0.86
C SER A 24 8.22 5.54 0.14
N LEU A 25 8.80 5.52 1.33
CA LEU A 25 8.48 6.43 2.42
C LEU A 25 9.75 6.72 3.22
N SER A 26 10.15 7.99 3.23
CA SER A 26 11.22 8.49 4.08
C SER A 26 10.69 8.64 5.51
N GLY A 27 11.40 8.05 6.46
CA GLY A 27 11.07 8.14 7.88
C GLY A 27 12.16 8.81 8.70
N GLU A 28 12.01 8.64 10.00
CA GLU A 28 12.87 9.21 11.02
C GLU A 28 14.05 8.31 11.35
N LYS A 29 15.01 8.84 12.11
CA LYS A 29 16.17 8.09 12.60
C LYS A 29 16.94 7.37 11.47
N ASN A 30 17.01 8.01 10.29
CA ASN A 30 17.63 7.47 9.08
C ASN A 30 17.01 6.15 8.59
N THR A 31 15.72 5.93 8.88
CA THR A 31 14.97 4.79 8.34
C THR A 31 14.23 5.18 7.07
N GLN A 32 14.05 4.22 6.18
CA GLN A 32 13.27 4.37 4.97
C GLN A 32 12.60 3.05 4.63
N LEU A 33 11.39 3.13 4.10
CA LEU A 33 10.75 2.03 3.41
C LEU A 33 10.98 2.26 1.91
N ARG A 34 11.54 1.26 1.21
CA ARG A 34 11.68 1.25 -0.24
C ARG A 34 11.49 -0.17 -0.74
N ASP A 35 10.38 -0.41 -1.43
CA ASP A 35 10.00 -1.71 -1.96
C ASP A 35 9.72 -1.61 -3.46
N GLU A 36 10.66 -2.09 -4.27
CA GLU A 36 10.57 -2.15 -5.73
C GLU A 36 10.06 -3.48 -6.25
N THR A 37 9.63 -4.37 -5.35
CA THR A 37 9.21 -5.70 -5.78
C THR A 37 7.95 -5.56 -6.63
N LYS A 38 7.94 -6.21 -7.79
CA LYS A 38 6.78 -6.28 -8.68
C LYS A 38 6.20 -7.67 -8.60
N THR A 39 4.93 -7.77 -8.22
CA THR A 39 4.23 -9.05 -8.11
C THR A 39 2.88 -8.97 -8.77
N CYS A 40 2.52 -10.04 -9.48
CA CYS A 40 1.21 -10.22 -10.05
C CYS A 40 0.86 -11.70 -10.03
N SER A 41 0.04 -12.09 -9.07
CA SER A 41 -0.40 -13.47 -8.87
C SER A 41 -1.86 -13.64 -9.24
N SER A 42 -2.19 -14.68 -10.02
CA SER A 42 -3.56 -15.02 -10.41
C SER A 42 -4.35 -15.79 -9.35
N THR A 43 -3.71 -16.19 -8.24
CA THR A 43 -4.32 -17.03 -7.20
C THR A 43 -4.44 -16.36 -5.84
N ASN A 44 -3.49 -15.48 -5.51
CA ASN A 44 -3.52 -14.57 -4.37
C ASN A 44 -2.35 -13.57 -4.50
N ASN A 45 -2.65 -12.29 -4.62
CA ASN A 45 -1.70 -11.19 -4.80
C ASN A 45 -1.46 -10.40 -3.51
N TYR A 46 -1.34 -11.12 -2.40
CA TYR A 46 -0.90 -10.60 -1.11
C TYR A 46 0.62 -10.73 -0.95
N ASN A 47 1.25 -9.66 -0.49
CA ASN A 47 2.68 -9.61 -0.19
C ASN A 47 2.92 -9.17 1.25
N ASP A 48 3.39 -10.08 2.09
CA ASP A 48 3.93 -9.69 3.39
C ASP A 48 5.35 -9.13 3.21
N ARG A 49 5.51 -7.84 3.47
CA ARG A 49 6.78 -7.09 3.40
C ARG A 49 7.18 -6.54 4.76
N SER A 50 6.73 -7.15 5.84
CA SER A 50 6.91 -6.64 7.20
C SER A 50 8.34 -6.72 7.73
N ASN A 51 9.23 -7.35 6.98
CA ASN A 51 10.66 -7.24 7.18
C ASN A 51 11.19 -5.83 6.82
N LEU A 52 10.47 -5.07 6.01
CA LEU A 52 10.73 -3.66 5.73
C LEU A 52 10.01 -2.82 6.79
N ALA A 53 10.78 -1.99 7.48
CA ALA A 53 10.30 -1.16 8.56
C ALA A 53 10.72 0.30 8.38
N VAL A 54 9.86 1.22 8.80
CA VAL A 54 10.14 2.66 8.83
C VAL A 54 9.71 3.26 10.16
N THR A 55 10.51 4.17 10.69
CA THR A 55 10.21 4.89 11.93
C THR A 55 9.51 6.20 11.59
N LEU A 56 8.42 6.50 12.29
CA LEU A 56 7.62 7.71 12.11
C LEU A 56 7.39 8.36 13.49
N PHE A 57 7.34 9.68 13.50
CA PHE A 57 6.98 10.46 14.68
C PHE A 57 5.47 10.64 14.78
N GLU A 58 4.96 10.70 16.00
CA GLU A 58 3.60 11.14 16.27
C GLU A 58 3.38 12.60 15.82
N ASN A 59 2.12 12.95 15.57
CA ASN A 59 1.68 14.30 15.18
C ASN A 59 2.53 14.91 14.04
N THR A 60 2.94 14.07 13.10
CA THR A 60 3.83 14.43 12.00
C THR A 60 3.22 14.01 10.67
N VAL A 61 3.33 14.87 9.67
CA VAL A 61 2.87 14.61 8.30
C VAL A 61 4.00 13.97 7.50
N TYR A 62 3.66 12.88 6.83
CA TYR A 62 4.55 12.15 5.93
C TYR A 62 3.96 12.11 4.52
N SER A 63 4.83 11.88 3.53
CA SER A 63 4.43 11.62 2.16
C SER A 63 4.93 10.23 1.76
N LEU A 64 4.00 9.35 1.39
CA LEU A 64 4.31 8.03 0.85
C LEU A 64 4.15 8.07 -0.67
N HIS A 65 5.19 7.69 -1.38
CA HIS A 65 5.22 7.63 -2.83
C HIS A 65 4.89 6.21 -3.31
N ILE A 66 3.95 6.10 -4.25
CA ILE A 66 3.58 4.84 -4.92
C ILE A 66 3.74 5.00 -6.42
N THR A 67 4.39 4.02 -7.05
CA THR A 67 4.38 3.86 -8.50
C THR A 67 3.66 2.58 -8.86
N LEU A 68 2.72 2.68 -9.78
CA LEU A 68 2.02 1.57 -10.39
C LEU A 68 2.67 1.21 -11.73
N SER A 69 2.63 -0.07 -12.08
CA SER A 69 3.03 -0.54 -13.39
C SER A 69 1.91 -1.33 -14.04
N CYS A 70 1.86 -1.30 -15.37
CA CYS A 70 0.95 -2.14 -16.13
C CYS A 70 1.51 -3.56 -16.19
N VAL A 71 0.66 -4.55 -15.92
CA VAL A 71 1.03 -5.95 -16.11
C VAL A 71 0.91 -6.26 -17.60
N GLN A 72 2.05 -6.29 -18.27
CA GLN A 72 2.17 -6.66 -19.68
C GLN A 72 2.41 -8.18 -19.82
N GLN A 73 2.05 -8.76 -20.96
CA GLN A 73 2.28 -10.19 -21.23
C GLN A 73 3.75 -10.61 -21.05
N SER A 74 4.71 -9.72 -21.34
CA SER A 74 6.16 -9.99 -21.21
C SER A 74 6.70 -9.97 -19.78
N SER A 75 5.89 -9.60 -18.77
CA SER A 75 6.27 -9.71 -17.35
C SER A 75 6.20 -11.16 -16.84
N TYR A 76 5.73 -12.09 -17.67
CA TYR A 76 5.72 -13.55 -17.50
C TYR A 76 6.69 -14.19 -18.52
N GLY A 77 7.99 -13.91 -18.40
CA GLY A 77 9.01 -14.50 -19.27
C GLY A 77 9.17 -13.80 -20.63
N ASN A 78 10.42 -13.43 -20.91
CA ASN A 78 10.96 -12.79 -22.11
C ASN A 78 10.11 -12.75 -23.39
N THR A 79 9.82 -11.53 -23.86
CA THR A 79 10.23 -11.08 -25.20
C THR A 79 10.28 -9.55 -25.20
N TYR A 80 11.45 -8.99 -25.47
CA TYR A 80 11.61 -7.58 -25.82
C TYR A 80 10.90 -7.36 -27.15
N SER A 81 9.83 -6.58 -27.17
CA SER A 81 9.29 -6.03 -28.42
C SER A 81 10.02 -4.72 -28.72
N GLU A 82 10.85 -4.71 -29.77
CA GLU A 82 11.55 -3.51 -30.29
C GLU A 82 10.61 -2.58 -31.09
N ASP A 83 9.37 -2.41 -30.64
CA ASP A 83 8.44 -1.46 -31.26
C ASP A 83 8.38 -0.16 -30.42
N PRO A 84 8.97 0.95 -30.91
CA PRO A 84 9.00 2.23 -30.20
C PRO A 84 7.64 2.94 -30.15
N TYR A 85 6.57 2.35 -30.71
CA TYR A 85 5.21 2.93 -30.75
C TYR A 85 4.14 2.17 -29.96
N VAL A 86 4.49 1.17 -29.13
CA VAL A 86 3.52 0.55 -28.20
C VAL A 86 3.48 1.33 -26.89
N PHE A 87 3.11 2.61 -26.97
CA PHE A 87 2.70 3.37 -25.80
C PHE A 87 1.26 2.98 -25.43
N GLU A 88 1.10 2.44 -24.23
CA GLU A 88 0.00 2.78 -23.31
C GLU A 88 -1.43 2.67 -23.87
N THR A 89 -1.97 1.47 -23.99
CA THR A 89 -3.42 1.26 -23.82
C THR A 89 -3.62 -0.22 -23.52
N ASN A 90 -3.72 -0.65 -22.26
CA ASN A 90 -5.01 -0.80 -21.58
C ASN A 90 -4.83 -1.12 -20.08
N CYS A 91 -4.10 -0.32 -19.29
CA CYS A 91 -4.15 -0.47 -17.83
C CYS A 91 -5.51 0.10 -17.38
N ARG A 92 -6.58 -0.68 -17.53
CA ARG A 92 -7.94 -0.12 -17.39
C ARG A 92 -8.28 0.23 -15.95
N ASP A 93 -7.68 -0.39 -14.94
CA ASP A 93 -8.41 -0.46 -13.69
C ASP A 93 -7.62 -0.34 -12.37
N ALA A 94 -6.36 0.12 -12.25
CA ALA A 94 -6.01 0.68 -10.93
C ALA A 94 -6.80 1.98 -10.74
N ARG A 95 -7.63 2.04 -9.71
CA ARG A 95 -8.42 3.24 -9.40
C ARG A 95 -8.33 3.63 -7.94
N TYR A 96 -8.10 2.66 -7.06
CA TYR A 96 -8.31 2.92 -5.66
C TYR A 96 -7.20 2.32 -4.81
N VAL A 97 -6.46 3.22 -4.16
CA VAL A 97 -5.54 2.88 -3.08
C VAL A 97 -6.22 3.21 -1.75
N GLY A 98 -6.08 2.31 -0.79
CA GLY A 98 -6.36 2.56 0.61
C GLY A 98 -5.15 2.19 1.44
N ILE A 99 -4.91 2.94 2.51
CA ILE A 99 -3.82 2.68 3.43
C ILE A 99 -4.36 2.74 4.85
N TRP A 100 -3.99 1.73 5.65
CA TRP A 100 -4.32 1.63 7.06
C TRP A 100 -3.08 1.37 7.90
N ILE A 101 -3.13 1.76 9.17
CA ILE A 101 -2.18 1.35 10.21
C ILE A 101 -2.99 0.81 11.39
N ASP A 102 -2.71 -0.42 11.82
CA ASP A 102 -3.30 -1.04 13.01
C ASP A 102 -2.68 -0.37 14.25
N PHE A 103 -3.23 0.80 14.62
CA PHE A 103 -2.65 1.68 15.64
C PHE A 103 -2.85 1.12 17.05
N ASN A 104 -3.84 0.28 17.26
CA ASN A 104 -4.14 -0.31 18.57
C ASN A 104 -3.60 -1.75 18.72
N ASN A 105 -3.05 -2.33 17.64
CA ASN A 105 -2.53 -3.70 17.54
C ASN A 105 -3.57 -4.78 17.89
N ASP A 106 -4.84 -4.56 17.55
CA ASP A 106 -5.92 -5.53 17.77
C ASP A 106 -6.01 -6.58 16.64
N GLY A 107 -5.20 -6.42 15.60
CA GLY A 107 -5.13 -7.33 14.47
C GLY A 107 -6.23 -7.08 13.43
N THR A 108 -7.02 -6.02 13.54
CA THR A 108 -7.99 -5.60 12.52
C THR A 108 -7.64 -4.22 11.97
N PHE A 109 -8.43 -3.76 11.00
CA PHE A 109 -8.24 -2.45 10.37
C PHE A 109 -9.60 -1.73 10.33
N ASP A 110 -9.81 -0.80 11.25
CA ASP A 110 -11.03 0.01 11.37
C ASP A 110 -10.97 1.24 10.45
N ASP A 111 -11.97 1.40 9.60
CA ASP A 111 -12.02 2.50 8.63
C ASP A 111 -12.15 3.89 9.28
N ASN A 112 -12.62 4.00 10.53
CA ASN A 112 -12.81 5.27 11.23
C ASN A 112 -11.57 5.73 12.00
N THR A 113 -10.77 4.80 12.51
CA THR A 113 -9.63 5.13 13.38
C THR A 113 -8.27 4.81 12.77
N GLU A 114 -8.21 3.90 11.81
CA GLU A 114 -6.95 3.31 11.30
C GLU A 114 -6.72 3.53 9.82
N GLN A 115 -7.76 3.91 9.06
CA GLN A 115 -7.61 4.30 7.67
C GLN A 115 -6.98 5.70 7.56
N ILE A 116 -5.69 5.75 7.25
CA ILE A 116 -4.95 7.00 7.06
C ILE A 116 -5.14 7.61 5.66
N VAL A 117 -5.66 6.83 4.70
CA VAL A 117 -5.98 7.29 3.34
C VAL A 117 -7.39 6.82 2.95
N PRO A 118 -8.45 7.53 3.38
CA PRO A 118 -9.84 7.14 3.15
C PRO A 118 -10.37 7.52 1.77
N ASN A 119 -9.86 8.59 1.16
CA ASN A 119 -10.27 9.02 -0.17
C ASN A 119 -9.21 8.58 -1.18
N SER A 120 -9.53 7.52 -1.92
CA SER A 120 -8.66 7.01 -2.97
C SER A 120 -8.49 8.07 -4.06
N TRP A 121 -7.32 8.71 -4.05
CA TRP A 121 -6.81 9.40 -5.23
C TRP A 121 -6.28 8.35 -6.19
N TYR A 122 -7.05 8.02 -7.23
CA TYR A 122 -6.52 7.69 -8.55
C TYR A 122 -7.62 7.54 -9.63
N ARG A 123 -8.08 8.66 -10.24
CA ARG A 123 -8.35 8.82 -11.68
C ARG A 123 -9.41 9.88 -11.99
N ASP A 124 -8.94 10.97 -12.60
CA ASP A 124 -9.47 11.43 -13.90
C ASP A 124 -8.50 11.09 -15.06
N ASP A 125 -7.20 10.85 -14.79
CA ASP A 125 -6.19 10.53 -15.83
C ASP A 125 -5.70 9.06 -15.76
N PRO A 126 -5.96 8.25 -16.81
CA PRO A 126 -5.45 6.90 -16.94
C PRO A 126 -3.93 6.70 -16.94
N ARG A 127 -3.16 7.74 -17.24
CA ARG A 127 -1.71 7.65 -17.52
C ARG A 127 -0.82 7.91 -16.30
N MET A 128 -1.40 8.42 -15.21
CA MET A 128 -0.63 8.99 -14.11
C MET A 128 0.01 7.91 -13.21
N THR A 129 1.00 7.15 -13.63
CA THR A 129 1.43 5.94 -12.89
C THR A 129 2.06 6.17 -11.51
N GLN A 130 2.19 7.41 -11.04
CA GLN A 130 2.87 7.79 -9.81
C GLN A 130 1.99 8.69 -8.95
N SER A 131 2.09 8.56 -7.63
CA SER A 131 1.40 9.44 -6.69
C SER A 131 2.19 9.59 -5.40
N ASP A 132 2.25 10.82 -4.90
CA ASP A 132 2.65 11.15 -3.54
C ASP A 132 1.39 11.29 -2.69
N ILE A 133 1.33 10.54 -1.58
CA ILE A 133 0.17 10.45 -0.71
C ILE A 133 0.56 11.01 0.66
N GLY A 134 0.05 12.20 0.97
CA GLY A 134 0.20 12.82 2.28
C GLY A 134 -0.68 12.13 3.32
N PHE A 135 -0.13 11.82 4.49
CA PHE A 135 -0.88 11.32 5.64
C PHE A 135 -0.27 11.83 6.94
N ILE A 136 -1.05 11.82 8.02
CA ILE A 136 -0.61 12.22 9.35
C ILE A 136 -0.56 10.99 10.26
N ILE A 137 0.49 10.88 11.07
CA ILE A 137 0.48 10.02 12.25
C ILE A 137 -0.18 10.79 13.38
N PRO A 138 -1.27 10.30 14.00
CA PRO A 138 -1.93 10.99 15.10
C PRO A 138 -1.01 11.17 16.32
N GLN A 139 -1.39 12.09 17.22
CA GLN A 139 -0.78 12.17 18.54
C GLN A 139 -1.08 10.87 19.31
N LEU A 140 -0.07 10.32 20.00
CA LEU A 140 -0.26 9.16 20.85
C LEU A 140 -1.13 9.53 22.05
N ASP A 141 -2.19 8.75 22.26
CA ASP A 141 -3.12 8.91 23.39
C ASP A 141 -3.05 7.72 24.36
N GLY A 142 -2.25 6.70 24.04
CA GLY A 142 -2.07 5.50 24.85
C GLY A 142 -3.27 4.54 24.82
N ARG A 143 -4.31 4.83 24.02
CA ARG A 143 -5.53 4.01 23.92
C ARG A 143 -5.82 3.57 22.50
N HIS A 144 -6.00 4.51 21.57
CA HIS A 144 -6.26 4.22 20.15
C HIS A 144 -4.98 4.35 19.33
N TYR A 145 -4.11 5.28 19.72
CA TYR A 145 -2.81 5.51 19.11
C TYR A 145 -1.75 5.21 20.16
N VAL A 146 -1.18 4.01 20.09
CA VAL A 146 -0.08 3.60 20.97
C VAL A 146 1.24 3.68 20.20
N GLY A 147 2.33 3.99 20.91
CA GLY A 147 3.67 3.90 20.31
C GLY A 147 4.12 2.44 20.19
N GLY A 148 5.12 2.19 19.34
CA GLY A 148 5.61 0.83 19.11
C GLY A 148 5.59 0.42 17.65
N GLN A 149 5.69 -0.89 17.42
CA GLN A 149 5.58 -1.47 16.09
C GLN A 149 4.11 -1.74 15.76
N HIS A 150 3.70 -1.34 14.57
CA HIS A 150 2.37 -1.55 14.01
C HIS A 150 2.47 -2.12 12.60
N ARG A 151 1.38 -2.71 12.14
CA ARG A 151 1.22 -3.11 10.75
C ARG A 151 0.61 -1.97 9.95
N MET A 152 1.31 -1.57 8.88
CA MET A 152 0.72 -0.75 7.83
C MET A 152 0.29 -1.66 6.67
N ARG A 153 -0.91 -1.45 6.15
CA ARG A 153 -1.45 -2.19 5.01
C ARG A 153 -1.81 -1.24 3.87
N ILE A 154 -1.27 -1.50 2.69
CA ILE A 154 -1.63 -0.84 1.44
C ILE A 154 -2.47 -1.80 0.62
N VAL A 155 -3.65 -1.35 0.19
CA VAL A 155 -4.57 -2.11 -0.66
C VAL A 155 -4.77 -1.34 -1.96
N LEU A 156 -4.44 -1.98 -3.08
CA LEU A 156 -4.73 -1.52 -4.43
C LEU A 156 -5.89 -2.36 -4.99
N VAL A 157 -6.97 -1.71 -5.45
CA VAL A 157 -8.09 -2.40 -6.11
C VAL A 157 -8.63 -1.63 -7.30
N GLN A 158 -9.39 -2.37 -8.10
CA GLN A 158 -10.05 -1.91 -9.32
C GLN A 158 -11.46 -1.37 -9.08
N ASP A 159 -12.14 -1.91 -8.07
CA ASP A 159 -13.47 -1.48 -7.63
C ASP A 159 -13.37 -0.95 -6.20
N ALA A 160 -13.79 0.31 -5.99
CA ALA A 160 -13.74 0.98 -4.69
C ALA A 160 -14.51 0.22 -3.61
N ARG A 161 -15.55 -0.56 -4.00
CA ARG A 161 -16.34 -1.38 -3.08
C ARG A 161 -15.53 -2.51 -2.44
N ASN A 162 -14.46 -2.92 -3.09
CA ASN A 162 -13.54 -3.96 -2.64
C ASN A 162 -12.31 -3.38 -1.93
N ARG A 163 -12.28 -2.08 -1.64
CA ARG A 163 -11.15 -1.44 -0.95
C ARG A 163 -11.38 -1.44 0.56
N LYS A 164 -10.98 -2.52 1.23
CA LYS A 164 -11.16 -2.72 2.67
C LYS A 164 -9.83 -3.09 3.33
N GLY A 165 -9.64 -2.77 4.60
CA GLY A 165 -8.47 -3.24 5.35
C GLY A 165 -8.41 -4.77 5.51
N CYS A 166 -9.57 -5.43 5.44
CA CYS A 166 -9.73 -6.87 5.63
C CYS A 166 -10.66 -7.49 4.56
N GLN A 167 -10.45 -8.77 4.25
CA GLN A 167 -11.36 -9.63 3.47
C GLN A 167 -11.72 -9.08 2.08
N ASN A 168 -10.71 -8.66 1.32
CA ASN A 168 -10.89 -8.18 -0.05
C ASN A 168 -11.07 -9.33 -1.04
N THR A 169 -11.82 -9.10 -2.12
CA THR A 169 -11.96 -10.03 -3.24
C THR A 169 -12.01 -9.26 -4.55
N GLY A 170 -11.48 -9.84 -5.62
CA GLY A 170 -11.49 -9.24 -6.95
C GLY A 170 -10.07 -9.05 -7.48
N TYR A 171 -9.90 -8.10 -8.39
CA TYR A 171 -8.57 -7.75 -8.85
C TYR A 171 -7.87 -6.85 -7.82
N GLY A 172 -6.54 -6.90 -7.77
CA GLY A 172 -5.76 -5.95 -7.00
C GLY A 172 -4.51 -6.55 -6.37
N GLU A 173 -4.02 -5.87 -5.35
CA GLU A 173 -2.83 -6.23 -4.60
C GLU A 173 -2.95 -5.75 -3.15
N VAL A 174 -2.42 -6.53 -2.21
CA VAL A 174 -2.25 -6.07 -0.82
C VAL A 174 -0.78 -6.18 -0.43
N ARG A 175 -0.25 -5.15 0.23
CA ARG A 175 1.09 -5.13 0.81
C ARG A 175 1.05 -4.73 2.27
N ASP A 176 1.77 -5.50 3.07
CA ASP A 176 1.87 -5.30 4.50
C ASP A 176 3.30 -4.91 4.89
N TYR A 177 3.47 -3.86 5.69
CA TYR A 177 4.75 -3.32 6.13
C TYR A 177 4.78 -3.08 7.63
N THR A 178 5.97 -2.98 8.22
CA THR A 178 6.10 -2.57 9.62
C THR A 178 6.30 -1.06 9.70
N VAL A 179 5.59 -0.40 10.61
CA VAL A 179 5.87 1.00 11.00
C VAL A 179 6.19 1.04 12.49
N GLN A 180 7.21 1.80 12.86
CA GLN A 180 7.58 2.06 14.25
C GLN A 180 7.19 3.49 14.59
N ILE A 181 6.20 3.67 15.45
CA ILE A 181 5.74 4.99 15.87
C ILE A 181 6.40 5.35 17.20
N ILE A 182 6.95 6.56 17.28
CA ILE A 182 7.60 7.08 18.48
C ILE A 182 7.21 8.54 18.72
N GLU A 183 7.29 8.98 19.98
CA GLU A 183 7.03 10.38 20.35
C GLU A 183 8.04 11.33 19.68
N THR A 184 7.55 12.51 19.28
CA THR A 184 8.42 13.62 18.87
C THR A 184 9.02 14.22 20.13
N ARG A 185 10.32 14.02 20.37
CA ARG A 185 10.97 14.73 21.49
C ARG A 185 11.00 16.23 21.18
N THR A 186 10.12 16.99 21.80
CA THR A 186 10.27 18.45 21.94
C THR A 186 11.39 18.70 22.95
N TYR A 187 12.49 19.31 22.49
CA TYR A 187 13.51 19.89 23.36
C TYR A 187 13.02 21.21 23.95
#